data_AF-A0A8X6F029-F1
#
_entry.id   AF-A0A8X6F029-F1
#
_cell.length_a   1.000
_cell.length_b   1.000
_cell.length_c   1.000
_cell.angle_alpha   90.00
_cell.angle_beta   90.00
_cell.angle_gamma   90.00
#
_symmetry.space_group_name_H-M   'P 1'
#
loop_
_entity.id
_entity.type
_entity.pdbx_description
1 polymer ?
#
loop_
_entity_poly.entity_id
_entity_poly.type
_entity_poly.pdbx_seq_one_letter_code
_entity_poly.pdbx_strand_id
1 'polypeptide(L)'
;MWHERLCHQNKAHVKDILRKYQSDVKDSQICDGCCYGKQCRHPFGTRKQRATTPRDSINIDVCGTMQQQSLGGAKYYVCFKDDFTKYRRVFSMQSKN
;
A
#
# COMPACT_ATOMS: atom_id res chain seq x y z
N MET A 1 3.50 2.57 -30.06
CA MET A 1 2.32 2.59 -30.95
C MET A 1 1.32 1.44 -30.71
N TRP A 2 1.61 0.15 -30.92
CA TRP A 2 0.61 -0.91 -30.63
C TRP A 2 0.40 -1.21 -29.14
N HIS A 3 1.47 -1.19 -28.34
CA HIS A 3 1.38 -1.35 -26.90
C HIS A 3 0.44 -0.31 -26.25
N GLU A 4 0.51 0.96 -26.65
CA GLU A 4 -0.41 2.00 -26.15
C GLU A 4 -1.84 1.79 -26.66
N ARG A 5 -2.01 1.48 -27.95
CA ARG A 5 -3.34 1.25 -28.56
C ARG A 5 -4.09 0.06 -27.96
N LEU A 6 -3.37 -0.95 -27.47
CA LEU A 6 -3.93 -2.14 -26.82
C LEU A 6 -3.89 -2.02 -25.29
N CYS A 7 -4.19 -0.82 -24.77
CA CYS A 7 -4.38 -0.54 -23.35
C CYS A 7 -3.15 -0.88 -22.48
N HIS A 8 -1.94 -0.65 -23.00
CA HIS A 8 -0.69 -0.92 -22.28
C HIS A 8 -0.53 -2.37 -21.79
N GLN A 9 -1.13 -3.31 -22.52
CA GLN A 9 -0.95 -4.74 -22.26
C GLN A 9 0.52 -5.14 -22.36
N ASN A 10 0.90 -6.23 -21.69
CA ASN A 10 2.24 -6.79 -21.70
C ASN A 10 2.81 -6.81 -23.14
N LYS A 11 3.99 -6.20 -23.30
CA LYS A 11 4.61 -6.05 -24.62
C LYS A 11 4.79 -7.39 -25.32
N ALA A 12 5.22 -8.45 -24.61
CA ALA A 12 5.40 -9.78 -25.19
C ALA A 12 4.07 -10.32 -25.76
N HIS A 13 2.99 -10.20 -25.00
CA HIS A 13 1.66 -10.61 -25.46
C HIS A 13 1.21 -9.83 -26.70
N VAL A 14 1.46 -8.52 -26.75
CA VAL A 14 1.17 -7.70 -27.93
C VAL A 14 2.01 -8.16 -29.13
N LYS A 15 3.29 -8.50 -28.94
CA LYS A 15 4.15 -9.03 -30.01
C LYS A 15 3.60 -10.36 -30.56
N ASP A 16 3.16 -11.26 -29.69
CA ASP A 16 2.63 -12.56 -30.11
C ASP A 16 1.36 -12.43 -30.94
N ILE A 17 0.45 -11.53 -30.54
CA ILE A 17 -0.75 -11.21 -31.33
C ILE A 17 -0.35 -10.65 -32.70
N LEU A 18 0.53 -9.64 -32.75
CA LEU A 18 0.89 -8.98 -34.01
C LEU A 18 1.62 -9.93 -34.98
N ARG A 19 2.45 -10.83 -34.48
CA ARG A 19 3.10 -11.88 -35.27
C ARG A 19 2.08 -12.83 -35.92
N LYS A 20 1.03 -13.21 -35.17
CA LYS A 20 -0.06 -14.05 -35.70
C LYS A 20 -0.75 -13.38 -36.91
N TYR A 21 -0.81 -12.06 -36.94
CA TYR A 21 -1.41 -11.28 -38.02
C TYR A 21 -0.38 -10.65 -38.98
N GLN A 22 0.84 -11.22 -39.07
CA GLN A 22 1.90 -10.82 -40.02
C GLN A 22 2.22 -9.31 -40.03
N SER A 23 2.03 -8.63 -38.90
CA SER A 23 2.33 -7.21 -38.77
C SER A 23 3.75 -7.01 -38.26
N ASP A 24 4.50 -6.10 -38.88
CA ASP A 24 5.88 -5.80 -38.48
C ASP A 24 5.92 -5.22 -37.06
N VAL A 25 6.72 -5.83 -36.19
CA VAL A 25 6.82 -5.48 -34.77
C VAL A 25 8.12 -4.75 -34.56
N LYS A 26 8.11 -3.42 -34.70
CA LYS A 26 9.22 -2.60 -34.22
C LYS A 26 9.27 -2.69 -32.70
N ASP A 27 10.45 -3.00 -32.15
CA ASP A 27 10.61 -3.10 -30.72
C ASP A 27 10.35 -1.73 -30.08
N SER A 28 9.43 -1.71 -29.14
CA SER A 28 9.01 -0.44 -28.53
C SER A 28 10.03 -0.02 -27.49
N GLN A 29 10.52 1.21 -27.66
CA GLN A 29 11.11 2.06 -26.63
C GLN A 29 10.39 1.91 -25.27
N ILE A 30 11.07 2.30 -24.19
CA ILE A 30 10.44 2.43 -22.87
C ILE A 30 9.14 3.24 -23.04
N CYS A 31 8.04 2.76 -22.46
CA CYS A 31 6.75 3.42 -22.56
C CYS A 31 6.52 4.25 -21.31
N ASP A 32 6.57 5.58 -21.44
CA ASP A 32 6.44 6.51 -20.32
C ASP A 32 5.12 6.32 -19.56
N GLY A 33 4.01 6.08 -20.27
CA GLY A 33 2.72 5.79 -19.63
C GLY A 33 2.73 4.55 -18.74
N CYS A 34 3.44 3.49 -19.16
CA CYS A 34 3.67 2.33 -18.30
C CYS A 34 4.61 2.65 -17.13
N CYS A 35 5.66 3.45 -17.35
CA CYS A 35 6.57 3.85 -16.30
C CYS A 35 5.83 4.62 -15.21
N TYR A 36 5.10 5.68 -15.56
CA TYR A 36 4.32 6.46 -14.59
C TYR A 36 3.19 5.65 -13.95
N GLY A 37 2.46 4.84 -14.74
CA GLY A 37 1.34 4.05 -14.23
C GLY A 37 1.74 2.87 -13.34
N LYS A 38 2.96 2.34 -13.50
CA LYS A 38 3.50 1.20 -12.72
C LYS A 38 4.61 1.62 -11.77
N GLN A 39 4.92 2.92 -11.66
CA GLN A 39 5.93 3.41 -10.75
C GLN A 39 5.46 3.15 -9.31
N CYS A 40 6.06 2.15 -8.68
CA CYS A 40 5.89 1.93 -7.26
C CYS A 40 6.81 2.88 -6.50
N ARG A 41 6.36 3.34 -5.33
CA ARG A 41 7.22 4.02 -4.37
C ARG A 41 8.39 3.10 -4.01
N HIS A 42 9.60 3.64 -3.93
CA HIS A 42 10.75 2.89 -3.41
C HIS A 42 10.46 2.34 -2.01
N PRO A 43 11.07 1.21 -1.63
CA PRO A 43 10.94 0.67 -0.29
C PRO A 43 11.25 1.73 0.78
N PHE A 44 10.47 1.72 1.85
CA PHE A 44 10.81 2.53 3.02
C PHE A 44 12.15 2.04 3.59
N GLY A 45 13.03 2.99 3.94
CA GLY A 45 14.31 2.66 4.56
C GLY A 45 14.15 1.97 5.92
N THR A 46 15.20 1.29 6.36
CA THR A 46 15.21 0.68 7.70
C THR A 46 15.07 1.75 8.77
N ARG A 47 14.20 1.49 9.76
CA ARG A 47 14.04 2.38 10.91
C ARG A 47 15.35 2.44 11.72
N LYS A 48 16.00 3.61 11.73
CA LYS A 48 17.32 3.82 12.35
C LYS A 48 17.29 3.78 13.88
N GLN A 49 16.19 4.19 14.50
CA GLN A 49 16.03 4.23 15.96
C GLN A 49 14.84 3.38 16.37
N ARG A 50 15.11 2.25 17.04
CA ARG A 50 14.12 1.41 17.71
C ARG A 50 14.26 1.61 19.21
N ALA A 51 13.16 1.49 19.94
CA ALA A 51 13.20 1.47 21.40
C ALA A 51 14.10 0.32 21.89
N THR A 52 14.96 0.60 22.87
CA THR A 52 15.91 -0.36 23.44
C THR A 52 15.54 -0.80 24.85
N THR A 53 14.65 -0.06 25.52
CA THR A 53 14.11 -0.40 26.83
C THR A 53 12.59 -0.17 26.88
N PRO A 54 11.87 -0.80 27.83
CA PRO A 54 10.42 -0.63 27.96
C PRO A 54 10.05 0.83 28.17
N ARG A 55 8.99 1.30 27.50
CA ARG A 55 8.44 2.66 27.55
C ARG A 55 9.27 3.77 26.89
N ASP A 56 10.39 3.44 26.25
CA ASP A 56 11.16 4.43 25.46
C ASP A 56 10.35 5.04 24.31
N SER A 57 9.43 4.27 23.73
CA SER A 57 8.57 4.72 22.65
C SER A 57 7.24 3.98 22.67
N ILE A 58 6.15 4.74 22.77
CA ILE A 58 4.78 4.24 22.68
C ILE A 58 4.15 4.80 21.41
N ASN A 59 3.75 3.92 20.51
CA ASN A 59 2.98 4.28 19.33
C ASN A 59 1.51 4.29 19.72
N ILE A 60 0.81 5.38 19.40
CA ILE A 60 -0.61 5.58 19.71
C ILE A 60 -1.35 5.80 18.41
N ASP A 61 -2.42 5.05 18.20
CA ASP A 61 -3.30 5.22 17.04
C ASP A 61 -4.76 5.10 17.44
N VAL A 62 -5.62 5.83 16.72
CA VAL A 62 -7.08 5.80 16.91
C VAL A 62 -7.71 5.20 15.66
N CYS A 63 -8.41 4.09 15.86
CA CYS A 63 -9.17 3.43 14.81
C CYS A 63 -10.67 3.73 14.96
N GLY A 64 -11.32 4.08 13.85
CA GLY A 64 -12.77 4.23 13.71
C GLY A 64 -13.09 4.98 12.40
N THR A 65 -14.32 5.34 12.06
CA THR A 65 -15.62 5.03 12.68
C THR A 65 -16.01 3.58 12.35
N MET A 66 -16.14 2.71 13.36
CA MET A 66 -16.54 1.33 13.13
C MET A 66 -17.98 1.25 12.60
N GLN A 67 -18.22 0.33 11.67
CA GLN A 67 -19.56 0.11 11.09
C GLN A 67 -20.57 -0.31 12.15
N GLN A 68 -20.14 -1.13 13.11
CA GLN A 68 -20.95 -1.60 14.23
C GLN A 68 -20.42 -1.04 15.54
N GLN A 69 -21.34 -0.69 16.44
CA GLN A 69 -21.00 -0.31 17.80
C GLN A 69 -20.56 -1.53 18.59
N SER A 70 -19.60 -1.34 19.50
CA SER A 70 -19.30 -2.35 20.50
C SER A 70 -20.48 -2.55 21.47
N LEU A 71 -20.42 -3.60 22.29
CA LEU A 71 -21.40 -3.81 23.36
C LEU A 71 -21.52 -2.62 24.33
N GLY A 72 -20.44 -1.84 24.47
CA GLY A 72 -20.42 -0.60 25.28
C GLY A 72 -20.75 0.67 24.50
N GLY A 73 -21.30 0.57 23.28
CA GLY A 73 -21.71 1.70 22.45
C GLY A 73 -20.59 2.45 21.73
N ALA A 74 -19.33 2.01 21.88
CA ALA A 74 -18.17 2.67 21.28
C ALA A 74 -18.09 2.44 19.76
N LYS A 75 -17.68 3.49 19.02
CA LYS A 75 -17.43 3.45 17.56
C LYS A 75 -15.96 3.63 17.19
N TYR A 76 -15.12 3.89 18.19
CA TYR A 76 -13.69 4.09 18.03
C TYR A 76 -12.96 3.25 19.09
N TYR A 77 -11.68 2.99 18.86
CA TYR A 77 -10.78 2.57 19.91
C TYR A 77 -9.42 3.27 19.75
N VAL A 78 -8.74 3.47 20.87
CA VAL A 78 -7.34 3.92 20.89
C VAL A 78 -6.45 2.73 21.27
N CYS A 79 -5.37 2.53 20.51
CA CYS A 79 -4.39 1.48 20.74
C CYS A 79 -3.05 2.10 21.14
N PHE A 80 -2.57 1.74 22.33
CA PHE A 80 -1.24 2.06 22.82
C PHE A 80 -0.36 0.83 22.61
N LYS A 81 0.73 0.98 21.85
CA LYS A 81 1.70 -0.08 21.58
C LYS A 81 3.09 0.36 22.02
N ASP A 82 3.63 -0.33 23.01
CA ASP A 82 5.03 -0.19 23.38
C ASP A 82 5.93 -0.79 22.29
N ASP A 83 6.89 0.00 21.82
CA ASP A 83 7.74 -0.38 20.70
C ASP A 83 8.78 -1.45 21.08
N PHE A 84 9.26 -1.48 22.32
CA PHE A 84 10.26 -2.44 22.77
C PHE A 84 9.62 -3.80 23.10
N THR A 85 8.76 -3.83 24.11
CA THR A 85 8.12 -5.03 24.67
C THR A 85 7.04 -5.61 23.76
N LYS A 86 6.57 -4.84 22.77
CA LYS A 86 5.40 -5.15 21.92
C LYS A 86 4.08 -5.26 22.70
N TYR A 87 4.06 -4.88 23.99
CA TYR A 87 2.85 -4.84 24.79
C TYR A 87 1.83 -3.86 24.18
N ARG A 88 0.55 -4.24 24.22
CA ARG A 88 -0.54 -3.45 23.68
C ARG A 88 -1.64 -3.30 24.70
N ARG A 89 -2.21 -2.10 24.75
CA ARG A 89 -3.44 -1.83 25.50
C ARG A 89 -4.41 -1.06 24.62
N VAL A 90 -5.66 -1.47 24.63
CA VAL A 90 -6.73 -0.89 23.82
C VAL A 90 -7.82 -0.37 24.73
N PHE A 91 -8.34 0.81 24.42
CA PHE A 91 -9.49 1.39 25.11
C PHE A 91 -10.57 1.78 24.10
N SER A 92 -11.81 1.40 24.40
CA SER A 92 -12.99 1.78 23.63
C SER A 92 -13.31 3.26 23.81
N MET A 93 -13.74 3.94 22.75
CA MET A 93 -14.10 5.35 22.76
C MET A 93 -15.42 5.60 22.02
N GLN A 94 -16.29 6.42 22.61
CA GLN A 94 -17.60 6.75 22.04
C GLN A 94 -17.49 7.82 20.95
N SER A 95 -16.60 8.79 21.10
CA SER A 95 -16.33 9.84 20.11
C SER A 95 -14.83 10.05 19.89
N LYS A 96 -14.49 10.59 18.72
CA LYS A 96 -13.19 11.15 18.38
C LYS A 96 -13.44 12.61 18.00
N ASN A 97 -13.12 13.53 18.92
CA ASN A 97 -13.22 14.97 18.67
C ASN A 97 -12.08 15.46 17.76
#